data_AF-A0A8H5L7Z1-F1
#
_entry.id   AF-A0A8H5L7Z1-F1
#
_cell.length_a   1.000
_cell.length_b   1.000
_cell.length_c   1.000
_cell.angle_alpha   90.00
_cell.angle_beta   90.00
_cell.angle_gamma   90.00
#
_symmetry.space_group_name_H-M   'P 1'
#
loop_
_entity.id
_entity.type
_entity.pdbx_description
1 polymer ?
#
loop_
_entity_poly.entity_id
_entity_poly.type
_entity_poly.pdbx_seq_one_letter_code
_entity_poly.pdbx_strand_id
1 'polypeptide(L)'
;MPASIHELSAQIQCFGGEDSMFYNNRNNGAAYSWRDSTYKESQDLANEWQAENDSVMIGANSFFSKTDRRVLWGSWGDWDMAKPELWKTCYGEEAKYQSIGKVRAAWDPNGTFTANPFAVARES
;
A
#
# COMPACT_ATOMS: atom_id res chain seq x y z
N MET A 1 -19.60 -2.85 18.98
CA MET A 1 -18.50 -2.20 18.22
C MET A 1 -18.76 -2.48 16.75
N PRO A 2 -18.77 -1.50 15.84
CA PRO A 2 -18.95 -1.78 14.43
C PRO A 2 -17.74 -2.58 13.91
N ALA A 3 -18.01 -3.62 13.12
CA ALA A 3 -16.96 -4.43 12.49
C ALA A 3 -16.13 -3.53 11.55
N SER A 4 -14.81 -3.53 11.70
CA SER A 4 -13.91 -2.91 10.73
C SER A 4 -13.98 -3.69 9.43
N ILE A 5 -14.43 -3.04 8.36
CA ILE A 5 -14.35 -3.59 7.01
C ILE A 5 -12.89 -3.53 6.60
N HIS A 6 -12.29 -4.70 6.32
CA HIS A 6 -10.95 -4.81 5.78
C HIS A 6 -11.07 -4.98 4.26
N GLU A 7 -10.51 -4.06 3.48
CA GLU A 7 -10.59 -4.09 2.02
C GLU A 7 -9.24 -4.55 1.45
N LEU A 8 -9.28 -5.60 0.63
CA LEU A 8 -8.16 -6.05 -0.19
C LEU A 8 -8.30 -5.43 -1.59
N SER A 9 -7.24 -4.81 -2.10
CA SER A 9 -7.19 -4.33 -3.48
C SER A 9 -6.16 -5.12 -4.26
N ALA A 10 -6.61 -5.75 -5.33
CA ALA A 10 -5.74 -6.32 -6.36
C ALA A 10 -6.03 -5.62 -7.69
N GLN A 11 -4.99 -5.26 -8.43
CA GLN A 11 -5.12 -4.74 -9.77
C GLN A 11 -4.64 -5.79 -10.77
N ILE A 12 -5.57 -6.28 -11.59
CA ILE A 12 -5.27 -7.20 -12.69
C ILE A 12 -5.26 -6.37 -13.97
N GLN A 13 -4.15 -6.41 -14.72
CA GLN A 13 -3.97 -5.63 -15.94
C GLN A 13 -4.11 -6.53 -17.17
N CYS A 14 -5.18 -6.32 -17.93
CA CYS A 14 -5.49 -7.11 -19.13
C CYS A 14 -4.71 -6.57 -20.35
N PHE A 15 -3.43 -6.89 -20.45
CA PHE A 15 -2.58 -6.40 -21.53
C PHE A 15 -2.74 -7.13 -22.87
N GLY A 16 -3.09 -8.42 -22.87
CA GLY A 16 -3.17 -9.23 -24.10
C GLY A 16 -4.52 -9.19 -24.82
N GLY A 17 -4.76 -10.17 -25.70
CA GLY A 17 -5.97 -10.29 -26.52
C GLY A 17 -5.79 -9.86 -27.97
N GLU A 18 -6.60 -10.42 -28.87
CA GLU A 18 -6.49 -10.20 -30.33
C GLU A 18 -6.70 -8.72 -30.73
N ASP A 19 -7.54 -8.00 -29.98
CA ASP A 19 -7.82 -6.58 -30.21
C ASP A 19 -6.87 -5.63 -29.45
N SER A 20 -5.98 -6.15 -28.59
CA SER A 20 -5.07 -5.31 -27.82
C SER A 20 -3.94 -4.76 -28.68
N MET A 21 -3.72 -3.45 -28.60
CA MET A 21 -2.55 -2.81 -29.22
C MET A 21 -1.23 -3.27 -28.62
N PHE A 22 -1.24 -3.80 -27.40
CA PHE A 22 -0.06 -4.40 -26.79
C PHE A 22 0.37 -5.66 -27.56
N TYR A 23 -0.62 -6.50 -27.90
CA TYR A 23 -0.44 -7.72 -28.69
C TYR A 23 -0.16 -7.42 -30.16
N ASN A 24 -0.91 -6.50 -30.77
CA ASN A 24 -0.77 -6.18 -32.19
C ASN A 24 0.58 -5.53 -32.53
N ASN A 25 1.20 -4.85 -31.57
CA ASN A 25 2.54 -4.27 -31.73
C ASN A 25 3.69 -5.18 -31.26
N ARG A 26 3.46 -6.48 -31.06
CA ARG A 26 4.48 -7.39 -30.49
C ARG A 26 5.78 -7.51 -31.27
N ASN A 27 5.73 -7.26 -32.58
CA ASN A 27 6.88 -7.39 -33.48
C ASN A 27 7.44 -6.03 -33.92
N ASN A 28 7.28 -4.97 -33.12
CA ASN A 28 7.72 -3.62 -33.47
C ASN A 28 9.22 -3.34 -33.22
N GLY A 29 10.02 -4.38 -32.94
CA GLY A 29 11.46 -4.24 -32.66
C GLY A 29 11.81 -3.83 -31.23
N ALA A 30 10.83 -3.73 -30.32
CA ALA A 30 11.08 -3.48 -28.90
C ALA A 30 11.56 -4.74 -28.17
N ALA A 31 12.45 -4.58 -27.18
CA ALA A 31 13.01 -5.67 -26.37
C ALA A 31 12.04 -6.28 -25.34
N TYR A 32 10.77 -5.85 -25.31
CA TYR A 32 9.80 -6.30 -24.31
C TYR A 32 9.17 -7.65 -24.71
N SER A 33 9.49 -8.71 -23.95
CA SER A 33 9.24 -10.11 -24.34
C SER A 33 7.81 -10.62 -24.17
N TRP A 34 6.97 -9.98 -23.37
CA TRP A 34 5.67 -10.56 -22.92
C TRP A 34 4.44 -9.93 -23.59
N ARG A 35 4.59 -9.49 -24.84
CA ARG A 35 3.47 -8.87 -25.58
C ARG A 35 2.43 -9.89 -26.07
N ASP A 36 2.74 -11.18 -25.99
CA ASP A 36 1.86 -12.31 -26.29
C ASP A 36 1.09 -12.83 -25.07
N SER A 37 1.38 -12.31 -23.88
CA SER A 37 0.74 -12.73 -22.64
C SER A 37 -0.71 -12.25 -22.59
N THR A 38 -1.64 -13.19 -22.73
CA THR A 38 -3.09 -12.93 -22.63
C THR A 38 -3.64 -13.63 -21.42
N TYR A 39 -4.26 -12.86 -20.53
CA TYR A 39 -5.09 -13.42 -19.48
C TYR A 39 -6.49 -13.66 -20.04
N LYS A 40 -6.90 -14.92 -20.09
CA LYS A 40 -8.26 -15.34 -20.45
C LYS A 40 -8.83 -16.03 -19.21
N GLU A 41 -9.55 -15.27 -18.40
CA GLU A 41 -10.30 -15.86 -17.28
C GLU A 41 -11.79 -15.69 -17.49
N SER A 42 -12.54 -16.72 -17.10
CA SER A 42 -13.98 -16.57 -16.92
C SER A 42 -14.21 -15.68 -15.70
N GLN A 43 -15.21 -14.83 -15.78
CA GLN A 43 -15.63 -14.02 -14.63
C GLN A 43 -15.89 -14.88 -13.39
N ASP A 44 -16.35 -16.12 -13.58
CA ASP A 44 -16.58 -17.08 -12.51
C ASP A 44 -15.30 -17.49 -11.78
N LEU A 45 -14.20 -17.77 -12.51
CA LEU A 45 -12.91 -18.12 -11.91
C LEU A 45 -12.31 -16.93 -11.16
N ALA A 46 -12.40 -15.72 -11.72
CA ALA A 46 -11.94 -14.52 -11.04
C ALA A 46 -12.73 -14.26 -9.75
N ASN A 47 -14.06 -14.44 -9.79
CA ASN A 47 -14.92 -14.30 -8.62
C ASN A 47 -14.64 -15.39 -7.56
N GLU A 48 -14.41 -16.63 -7.97
CA GLU A 48 -14.07 -17.75 -7.08
C GLU A 48 -12.71 -17.51 -6.42
N TRP A 49 -11.70 -17.15 -7.20
CA TRP A 49 -10.37 -16.79 -6.70
C TRP A 49 -10.42 -15.61 -5.72
N GLN A 50 -11.21 -14.58 -6.02
CA GLN A 50 -11.39 -13.45 -5.12
C GLN A 50 -12.07 -13.89 -3.80
N ALA A 51 -13.15 -14.66 -3.87
CA ALA A 51 -13.86 -15.13 -2.68
C ALA A 51 -12.97 -16.01 -1.78
N GLU A 52 -12.17 -16.88 -2.40
CA GLU A 52 -11.24 -17.75 -1.67
C GLU A 52 -10.12 -16.93 -1.01
N ASN A 53 -9.51 -15.98 -1.73
CA ASN A 53 -8.51 -15.07 -1.16
C ASN A 53 -9.10 -14.19 -0.06
N ASP A 54 -10.30 -13.66 -0.22
CA ASP A 54 -10.91 -12.83 0.83
C ASP A 54 -11.13 -13.67 2.10
N SER A 55 -11.58 -14.92 1.96
CA SER A 55 -11.78 -15.83 3.09
C SER A 55 -10.47 -16.13 3.86
N VAL A 56 -9.34 -16.28 3.15
CA VAL A 56 -8.04 -16.64 3.72
C VAL A 56 -7.25 -15.42 4.19
N MET A 57 -7.31 -14.30 3.46
CA MET A 57 -6.43 -13.15 3.62
C MET A 57 -7.04 -12.07 4.52
N ILE A 58 -8.37 -11.90 4.52
CA ILE A 58 -9.07 -10.88 5.35
C ILE A 58 -10.14 -11.47 6.27
N GLY A 59 -10.45 -12.77 6.18
CA GLY A 59 -11.42 -13.45 7.04
C GLY A 59 -11.03 -13.54 8.52
N ALA A 60 -11.96 -13.99 9.37
CA ALA A 60 -11.75 -14.13 10.82
C ALA A 60 -10.51 -14.99 11.15
N ASN A 61 -10.27 -16.03 10.37
CA ASN A 61 -9.15 -16.96 10.54
C ASN A 61 -7.88 -16.57 9.75
N SER A 62 -7.87 -15.40 9.09
CA SER A 62 -6.71 -14.95 8.33
C SER A 62 -5.44 -14.85 9.19
N PHE A 63 -4.31 -15.27 8.61
CA PHE A 63 -2.96 -15.15 9.17
C PHE A 63 -2.41 -13.72 9.11
N PHE A 64 -3.09 -12.79 8.44
CA PHE A 64 -2.69 -11.39 8.37
C PHE A 64 -3.12 -10.61 9.60
N SER A 65 -2.39 -9.53 9.86
CA SER A 65 -2.70 -8.58 10.93
C SER A 65 -4.15 -8.11 10.82
N LYS A 66 -4.92 -8.27 11.90
CA LYS A 66 -6.28 -7.69 12.02
C LYS A 66 -6.25 -6.18 12.20
N THR A 67 -5.09 -5.62 12.52
CA THR A 67 -4.85 -4.18 12.50
C THR A 67 -4.41 -3.78 11.10
N ASP A 68 -4.95 -2.70 10.57
CA ASP A 68 -4.45 -2.10 9.33
C ASP A 68 -2.98 -1.66 9.51
N ARG A 69 -2.10 -2.17 8.64
CA ARG A 69 -0.64 -1.95 8.65
C ARG A 69 -0.14 -1.47 7.29
N ARG A 70 -0.97 -0.76 6.51
CA ARG A 70 -0.58 -0.22 5.20
C ARG A 70 0.78 0.50 5.29
N VAL A 71 1.74 0.00 4.50
CA VAL A 71 3.17 0.35 4.59
C VAL A 71 3.51 1.65 3.87
N LEU A 72 2.74 2.01 2.84
CA LEU A 72 3.04 3.19 2.03
C LEU A 72 2.60 4.46 2.77
N TRP A 73 3.53 5.40 2.86
CA TRP A 73 3.36 6.67 3.59
C TRP A 73 2.14 7.48 3.13
N GLY A 74 1.77 7.41 1.85
CA GLY A 74 0.60 8.10 1.29
C GLY A 74 -0.73 7.36 1.43
N SER A 75 -0.75 6.15 2.01
CA SER A 75 -1.97 5.33 2.07
C SER A 75 -3.06 5.87 3.01
N TRP A 76 -2.73 6.83 3.87
CA TRP A 76 -3.62 7.30 4.94
C TRP A 76 -4.35 8.61 4.61
N GLY A 77 -4.13 9.17 3.41
CA GLY A 77 -4.85 10.37 2.93
C GLY A 77 -4.41 11.69 3.59
N ASP A 78 -3.43 11.65 4.49
CA ASP A 78 -2.79 12.80 5.10
C ASP A 78 -1.27 12.57 5.13
N TRP A 79 -0.54 13.67 5.21
CA TRP A 79 0.92 13.74 5.18
C TRP A 79 1.51 14.58 6.32
N ASP A 80 0.67 15.13 7.20
CA ASP A 80 1.11 15.85 8.39
C ASP A 80 1.38 14.85 9.53
N MET A 81 2.66 14.52 9.72
CA MET A 81 3.10 13.55 10.73
C MET A 81 2.88 14.05 12.18
N ALA A 82 2.57 15.33 12.40
CA ALA A 82 2.23 15.82 13.73
C ALA A 82 0.86 15.33 14.21
N LYS A 83 -0.01 14.85 13.31
CA LYS A 83 -1.37 14.41 13.64
C LYS A 83 -1.38 13.01 14.26
N PRO A 84 -2.03 12.82 15.44
CA PRO A 84 -2.20 11.51 16.08
C PRO A 84 -2.74 10.41 15.17
N GLU A 85 -3.62 10.77 14.26
CA GLU A 85 -4.30 9.90 13.31
C GLU A 85 -3.32 9.30 12.30
N LEU A 86 -2.21 10.00 12.02
CA LEU A 86 -1.17 9.54 11.10
C LEU A 86 0.03 8.93 11.82
N TRP A 87 0.56 9.57 12.87
CA TRP A 87 1.74 9.00 13.53
C TRP A 87 1.42 7.69 14.26
N LYS A 88 0.19 7.49 14.75
CA LYS A 88 -0.20 6.21 15.37
C LYS A 88 -0.21 5.07 14.38
N THR A 89 -0.51 5.31 13.10
CA THR A 89 -0.50 4.25 12.08
C THR A 89 0.93 3.89 11.67
N CYS A 90 1.83 4.88 11.68
CA CYS A 90 3.24 4.70 11.32
C CYS A 90 4.11 4.16 12.46
N TYR A 91 3.85 4.58 13.71
CA TYR A 91 4.70 4.28 14.87
C TYR A 91 4.02 3.44 15.95
N GLY A 92 2.69 3.36 15.97
CA GLY A 92 1.90 2.55 16.90
C GLY A 92 1.80 3.14 18.32
N GLU A 93 2.94 3.46 18.91
CA GLU A 93 3.06 3.88 20.31
C GLU A 93 3.52 5.33 20.43
N GLU A 94 2.85 6.09 21.29
CA GLU A 94 3.18 7.50 21.54
C GLU A 94 4.59 7.67 22.09
N ALA A 95 4.99 6.81 23.05
CA ALA A 95 6.33 6.82 23.62
C ALA A 95 7.42 6.64 22.56
N LYS A 96 7.18 5.75 21.57
CA LYS A 96 8.09 5.56 20.44
C LYS A 96 8.16 6.82 19.58
N TYR A 97 7.01 7.37 19.18
CA TYR A 97 6.96 8.60 18.39
C TYR A 97 7.72 9.76 19.07
N GLN A 98 7.45 10.01 20.34
CA GLN A 98 8.11 11.04 21.14
C GLN A 98 9.62 10.78 21.30
N SER A 99 10.04 9.53 21.52
CA SER A 99 11.48 9.20 21.61
C SER A 99 12.25 9.53 20.34
N ILE A 100 11.63 9.30 19.17
CA ILE A 100 12.21 9.66 17.87
C ILE A 100 12.25 11.17 17.72
N GLY A 101 11.19 11.88 18.15
CA GLY A 101 11.15 13.34 18.15
C GLY A 101 12.27 13.98 18.97
N LYS A 102 12.61 13.40 20.14
CA LYS A 102 13.76 13.84 20.97
C LYS A 102 15.10 13.62 20.27
N VAL A 103 15.29 12.46 19.63
CA VAL A 103 16.50 12.18 18.83
C VAL A 103 16.61 13.19 17.69
N ARG A 104 15.51 13.49 16.99
CA ARG A 104 15.51 14.50 15.93
C ARG A 104 15.85 15.89 16.46
N ALA A 105 15.33 16.29 17.61
CA ALA A 105 15.67 17.58 18.21
C ALA A 105 17.17 17.68 18.56
N ALA A 106 17.77 16.60 19.04
CA ALA A 106 19.18 16.55 19.40
C ALA A 106 20.12 16.57 18.17
N TRP A 107 19.76 15.86 17.09
CA TRP A 107 20.66 15.61 15.96
C TRP A 107 20.33 16.41 14.69
N ASP A 108 19.09 16.90 14.57
CA ASP A 108 18.64 17.81 13.50
C ASP A 108 17.93 19.06 14.10
N PRO A 109 18.63 19.82 14.97
CA PRO A 109 18.02 20.96 15.67
C PRO A 109 17.52 22.04 14.71
N ASN A 110 18.14 22.16 13.53
CA ASN A 110 17.77 23.16 12.52
C ASN A 110 16.79 22.64 11.47
N GLY A 111 16.49 21.34 11.44
CA GLY A 111 15.54 20.77 10.49
C GLY A 111 16.13 20.65 9.08
N THR A 112 17.46 20.57 8.99
CA THR A 112 18.20 20.42 7.73
C THR A 112 17.74 19.19 6.94
N PHE A 113 17.29 18.14 7.64
CA PHE A 113 16.78 16.91 7.02
C PHE A 113 15.25 16.81 7.04
N THR A 114 14.55 17.94 7.17
CA THR A 114 13.08 18.00 7.19
C THR A 114 12.56 18.51 5.85
N ALA A 115 12.42 17.61 4.87
CA ALA A 115 12.04 17.98 3.51
C ALA A 115 10.54 18.31 3.33
N ASN A 116 9.68 17.75 4.19
CA ASN A 116 8.22 17.91 4.09
C ASN A 116 7.53 17.63 5.47
N PRO A 117 6.21 17.87 5.59
CA PRO A 117 5.45 17.63 6.83
C PRO A 117 5.35 16.15 7.25
N PHE A 118 5.72 15.20 6.38
CA PHE A 118 5.76 13.77 6.68
C PHE A 118 7.06 13.40 7.42
N ALA A 119 7.39 14.21 8.43
CA ALA A 119 8.57 14.05 9.26
C ALA A 119 8.14 14.13 10.72
N VAL A 120 8.63 13.18 11.54
CA VAL A 120 8.34 13.19 12.99
C VAL A 120 8.65 14.55 13.58
N ALA A 121 7.68 15.10 14.33
CA ALA A 121 7.85 16.37 15.00
C ALA A 121 9.05 16.32 15.95
N ARG A 122 9.81 17.42 16.00
CA ARG A 122 10.90 17.57 16.96
C ARG A 122 10.26 17.90 18.31
N GLU A 123 10.55 17.08 19.31
CA GLU A 123 10.10 17.30 20.68
C GLU A 123 11.11 18.22 21.36
N SER A 124 10.64 19.36 21.86
CA SER A 124 11.44 20.34 22.62
C SER A 124 11.73 19.88 24.03
#